data_AF-A0A1Z5HXW6-F1
#
_entry.id   AF-A0A1Z5HXW6-F1
#
_cell.length_a   1.000
_cell.length_b   1.000
_cell.length_c   1.000
_cell.angle_alpha   90.00
_cell.angle_beta   90.00
_cell.angle_gamma   90.00
#
_symmetry.space_group_name_H-M   'P 1'
#
loop_
_entity.id
_entity.type
_entity.pdbx_description
1 polymer ?
#
loop_
_entity_poly.entity_id
_entity_poly.type
_entity_poly.pdbx_seq_one_letter_code
_entity_poly.pdbx_strand_id
1 'polypeptide(L)'
;MYESELHKVLRDNPELIEPGLRFLQQEVPIGQGLRCDLLYEDIKGRKVYVEVKWIAGKRAVIQVEQYEVVRKGDRGKSRFVLAAVDAKPGIPELLARRGFEFIKIDRDSLIALRPEWKEKLRKNNIGPHSSKVRRSAIPPEINDAKLKILHKLCEDLRDEFPDIEFNHSPESRDRLIMLWDRNDYFLFDFSTEVEDGFRCAFVVDLDQENSQRRQAFQETLRSLSEEVADTLGCPVKDGIGNHNLVKEGLKSWTKISNHRRKGVHCIYRLPGIEWTDSDGAVKNILPYIYKFVERMNSLLQRYRPK
;
A
#
# COMPACT_ATOMS: atom_id res chain seq x y z
N MET A 1 9.87 7.64 -7.10
CA MET A 1 10.14 8.13 -8.46
C MET A 1 8.91 7.78 -9.27
N TYR A 2 8.41 8.69 -10.09
CA TYR A 2 7.16 8.42 -10.81
C TYR A 2 7.44 7.51 -12.00
N GLU A 3 6.57 6.53 -12.22
CA GLU A 3 6.64 5.59 -13.33
C GLU A 3 6.51 6.32 -14.69
N SER A 4 5.72 7.38 -14.74
CA SER A 4 5.57 8.27 -15.89
C SER A 4 6.88 8.95 -16.33
N GLU A 5 7.80 9.25 -15.41
CA GLU A 5 9.11 9.82 -15.76
C GLU A 5 10.00 8.77 -16.45
N LEU A 6 9.95 7.51 -15.99
CA LEU A 6 10.66 6.39 -16.62
C LEU A 6 10.11 6.11 -18.02
N HIS A 7 8.79 6.14 -18.19
CA HIS A 7 8.14 5.98 -19.50
C HIS A 7 8.64 7.02 -20.50
N LYS A 8 8.72 8.29 -20.08
CA LYS A 8 9.22 9.37 -20.92
C LYS A 8 10.67 9.12 -21.36
N VAL A 9 11.55 8.70 -20.45
CA VAL A 9 12.95 8.41 -20.78
C VAL A 9 13.07 7.26 -21.78
N LEU A 10 12.35 6.15 -21.56
CA LEU A 10 12.40 4.97 -22.43
C LEU A 10 11.74 5.20 -23.79
N ARG A 11 10.73 6.08 -23.85
CA ARG A 11 10.15 6.54 -25.11
C ARG A 11 11.16 7.34 -25.92
N ASP A 12 11.84 8.27 -25.27
CA ASP A 12 12.79 9.18 -25.92
C ASP A 12 14.13 8.49 -26.23
N ASN A 13 14.44 7.36 -25.57
CA ASN A 13 15.68 6.58 -25.69
C ASN A 13 15.37 5.05 -25.72
N PRO A 14 14.74 4.52 -26.79
CA PRO A 14 14.34 3.11 -26.88
C PRO A 14 15.48 2.09 -26.75
N GLU A 15 16.70 2.49 -27.09
CA GLU A 15 17.91 1.68 -27.01
C GLU A 15 18.27 1.24 -25.59
N LEU A 16 17.70 1.90 -24.57
CA LEU A 16 17.82 1.48 -23.17
C LEU A 16 17.08 0.17 -22.88
N ILE A 17 16.13 -0.23 -23.74
CA ILE A 17 15.45 -1.52 -23.68
C ILE A 17 16.16 -2.47 -24.64
N GLU A 18 16.18 -2.13 -25.93
CA GLU A 18 16.80 -2.95 -26.96
C GLU A 18 17.24 -2.06 -28.13
N PRO A 19 18.48 -2.20 -28.65
CA PRO A 19 18.95 -1.46 -29.81
C PRO A 19 18.05 -1.67 -31.03
N GLY A 20 17.70 -0.57 -31.70
CA GLY A 20 16.89 -0.60 -32.92
C GLY A 20 15.37 -0.67 -32.70
N LEU A 21 14.89 -0.57 -31.46
CA LEU A 21 13.46 -0.32 -31.20
C LEU A 21 13.06 1.07 -31.68
N ARG A 22 11.90 1.14 -32.35
CA ARG A 22 11.25 2.38 -32.75
C ARG A 22 9.97 2.57 -31.95
N PHE A 23 9.90 3.64 -31.17
CA PHE A 23 8.71 3.95 -30.39
C PHE A 23 7.51 4.23 -31.31
N LEU A 24 6.35 3.67 -30.96
CA LEU A 24 5.09 3.87 -31.68
C LEU A 24 4.09 4.66 -30.84
N GLN A 25 3.80 4.20 -29.62
CA GLN A 25 2.73 4.75 -28.81
C GLN A 25 2.91 4.42 -27.31
N GLN A 26 2.38 5.28 -26.45
CA GLN A 26 2.34 5.11 -24.99
C GLN A 26 0.89 4.90 -24.55
N GLU A 27 0.68 4.11 -23.49
CA GLU A 27 -0.62 3.75 -22.92
C GLU A 27 -1.59 3.16 -23.97
N VAL A 28 -1.10 2.17 -24.72
CA VAL A 28 -1.83 1.55 -25.82
C VAL A 28 -2.97 0.69 -25.30
N PRO A 29 -4.24 0.93 -25.69
CA PRO A 29 -5.33 0.05 -25.33
C PRO A 29 -5.16 -1.31 -26.04
N ILE A 30 -5.21 -2.39 -25.26
CA ILE A 30 -4.99 -3.78 -25.74
C ILE A 30 -6.18 -4.71 -25.48
N GLY A 31 -7.26 -4.19 -24.91
CA GLY A 31 -8.48 -4.92 -24.60
C GLY A 31 -9.43 -4.08 -23.76
N GLN A 32 -10.53 -4.68 -23.30
CA GLN A 32 -11.48 -3.96 -22.44
C GLN A 32 -10.81 -3.61 -21.09
N GLY A 33 -10.52 -2.31 -20.92
CA GLY A 33 -9.91 -1.78 -19.69
C GLY A 33 -8.43 -2.09 -19.50
N LEU A 34 -7.77 -2.73 -20.47
CA LEU A 34 -6.35 -3.07 -20.42
C LEU A 34 -5.52 -2.13 -21.28
N ARG A 35 -4.36 -1.72 -20.76
CA ARG A 35 -3.40 -0.89 -21.48
C ARG A 35 -1.99 -1.46 -21.37
N CYS A 36 -1.21 -1.23 -22.42
CA CYS A 36 0.22 -1.46 -22.45
C CYS A 36 0.96 -0.14 -22.21
N ASP A 37 2.00 -0.13 -21.38
CA ASP A 37 2.70 1.11 -21.04
C ASP A 37 3.34 1.73 -22.28
N LEU A 38 4.15 0.96 -23.02
CA LEU A 38 4.85 1.42 -24.22
C LEU A 38 4.77 0.38 -25.33
N LEU A 39 4.52 0.83 -26.55
CA LEU A 39 4.52 0.03 -27.75
C LEU A 39 5.64 0.48 -28.67
N TYR A 40 6.45 -0.48 -29.12
CA TYR A 40 7.53 -0.28 -30.08
C TYR A 40 7.36 -1.18 -31.29
N GLU A 41 8.19 -0.94 -32.29
CA GLU A 41 8.48 -1.84 -33.40
C GLU A 41 9.95 -2.22 -33.36
N ASP A 42 10.27 -3.51 -33.48
CA ASP A 42 11.67 -3.97 -33.59
C ASP A 42 12.19 -3.91 -35.03
N ILE A 43 13.50 -4.16 -35.19
CA ILE A 43 14.17 -4.15 -36.50
C ILE A 43 13.59 -5.14 -37.52
N LYS A 44 12.78 -6.12 -37.08
CA LYS A 44 12.11 -7.10 -37.95
C LYS A 44 10.67 -6.68 -38.26
N GLY A 45 10.25 -5.48 -37.86
CA GLY A 45 8.89 -4.99 -38.04
C GLY A 45 7.87 -5.62 -37.09
N ARG A 46 8.31 -6.28 -36.00
CA ARG A 46 7.39 -6.88 -35.03
C ARG A 46 7.01 -5.86 -33.97
N LYS A 47 5.74 -5.85 -33.59
CA LYS A 47 5.27 -5.04 -32.45
C LYS A 47 5.84 -5.60 -31.15
N VAL A 48 6.31 -4.72 -30.30
CA VAL A 48 6.86 -5.05 -28.98
C VAL A 48 6.06 -4.30 -27.93
N TYR A 49 5.23 -5.04 -27.19
CA TYR A 49 4.45 -4.52 -26.08
C TYR A 49 5.29 -4.60 -24.82
N VAL A 50 5.55 -3.45 -24.21
CA VAL A 50 6.44 -3.32 -23.05
C VAL A 50 5.65 -2.81 -21.86
N GLU A 51 5.58 -3.62 -20.80
CA GLU A 51 5.25 -3.15 -19.45
C GLU A 51 6.55 -2.67 -18.79
N VAL A 52 6.50 -1.50 -18.16
CA VAL A 52 7.68 -0.89 -17.56
C VAL A 52 7.56 -0.92 -16.04
N LYS A 53 8.65 -1.26 -15.34
CA LYS A 53 8.70 -1.19 -13.88
C LYS A 53 10.04 -0.66 -13.38
N TRP A 54 10.02 0.02 -12.24
CA TRP A 54 11.24 0.25 -11.48
C TRP A 54 11.82 -1.04 -10.92
N ILE A 55 10.97 -1.85 -10.29
CA ILE A 55 11.32 -3.17 -9.74
C ILE A 55 10.23 -4.17 -10.16
N ALA A 56 10.58 -5.16 -10.95
CA ALA A 56 9.68 -6.22 -11.37
C ALA A 56 9.37 -7.19 -10.21
N GLY A 57 8.09 -7.49 -10.00
CA GLY A 57 7.60 -8.44 -8.99
C GLY A 57 6.44 -9.27 -9.52
N LYS A 58 5.86 -10.16 -8.69
CA LYS A 58 4.78 -11.07 -9.11
C LYS A 58 3.58 -10.36 -9.77
N ARG A 59 3.20 -9.16 -9.29
CA ARG A 59 2.11 -8.38 -9.91
C ARG A 59 2.43 -7.94 -11.34
N ALA A 60 3.69 -7.61 -11.63
CA ALA A 60 4.12 -7.24 -12.98
C ALA A 60 4.04 -8.43 -13.95
N VAL A 61 4.29 -9.65 -13.46
CA VAL A 61 4.07 -10.88 -14.25
C VAL A 61 2.60 -11.02 -14.60
N ILE A 62 1.69 -10.86 -13.63
CA ILE A 62 0.24 -10.93 -13.86
C ILE A 62 -0.20 -9.87 -14.89
N GLN A 63 0.35 -8.65 -14.83
CA GLN A 63 0.02 -7.60 -15.79
C GLN A 63 0.45 -7.96 -17.22
N VAL A 64 1.68 -8.43 -17.41
CA VAL A 64 2.16 -8.84 -18.74
C VAL A 64 1.42 -10.09 -19.24
N GLU A 65 1.03 -11.01 -18.35
CA GLU A 65 0.17 -12.15 -18.69
C GLU A 65 -1.20 -11.73 -19.25
N GLN A 66 -1.72 -10.56 -18.88
CA GLN A 66 -2.97 -10.04 -19.47
C GLN A 66 -2.81 -9.69 -20.95
N TYR A 67 -1.58 -9.51 -21.45
CA TYR A 67 -1.32 -9.18 -22.86
C TYR A 67 -1.54 -10.39 -23.79
N GLU A 68 -1.78 -11.58 -23.24
CA GLU A 68 -2.12 -12.78 -24.00
C GLU A 68 -3.36 -12.59 -24.90
N VAL A 69 -4.24 -11.64 -24.56
CA VAL A 69 -5.37 -11.23 -25.40
C VAL A 69 -4.91 -10.74 -26.77
N VAL A 70 -3.80 -10.00 -26.83
CA VAL A 70 -3.19 -9.51 -28.07
C VAL A 70 -2.51 -10.67 -28.80
N ARG A 71 -1.76 -11.51 -28.06
CA ARG A 71 -1.03 -12.67 -28.61
C ARG A 71 -1.97 -13.63 -29.35
N LYS A 72 -3.17 -13.84 -28.81
CA LYS A 72 -4.22 -14.63 -29.45
C LYS A 72 -4.75 -13.96 -30.72
N GLY A 73 -4.94 -12.63 -30.68
CA GLY A 73 -5.47 -11.86 -31.81
C GLY A 73 -4.52 -11.73 -33.00
N ASP A 74 -3.21 -11.64 -32.76
CA ASP A 74 -2.21 -11.39 -33.80
C ASP A 74 -1.47 -12.65 -34.30
N ARG A 75 -1.86 -13.81 -33.78
CA ARG A 75 -1.25 -15.13 -34.06
C ARG A 75 0.23 -15.21 -33.67
N GLY A 76 0.62 -14.56 -32.59
CA GLY A 76 1.98 -14.65 -32.02
C GLY A 76 3.03 -13.87 -32.81
N LYS A 77 2.63 -12.85 -33.58
CA LYS A 77 3.55 -12.00 -34.35
C LYS A 77 4.26 -10.97 -33.48
N SER A 78 3.65 -10.59 -32.35
CA SER A 78 4.19 -9.60 -31.42
C SER A 78 5.02 -10.23 -30.30
N ARG A 79 5.91 -9.39 -29.75
CA ARG A 79 6.69 -9.68 -28.55
C ARG A 79 6.08 -8.98 -27.34
N PHE A 80 6.28 -9.59 -26.19
CA PHE A 80 5.73 -9.14 -24.92
C PHE A 80 6.85 -9.12 -23.90
N VAL A 81 7.21 -7.93 -23.46
CA VAL A 81 8.42 -7.66 -22.69
C VAL A 81 8.03 -7.01 -21.36
N LEU A 82 8.61 -7.50 -20.27
CA LEU A 82 8.70 -6.74 -19.03
C LEU A 82 10.07 -6.06 -18.97
N ALA A 83 10.11 -4.74 -19.12
CA ALA A 83 11.33 -3.96 -18.99
C ALA A 83 11.42 -3.36 -17.58
N ALA A 84 12.49 -3.66 -16.84
CA ALA A 84 12.65 -3.12 -15.50
C ALA A 84 14.10 -2.81 -15.12
N VAL A 85 14.30 -1.81 -14.26
CA VAL A 85 15.64 -1.47 -13.75
C VAL A 85 16.18 -2.58 -12.83
N ASP A 86 15.30 -3.19 -12.04
CA ASP A 86 15.62 -4.35 -11.21
C ASP A 86 14.45 -5.35 -11.16
N ALA A 87 14.71 -6.55 -10.66
CA ALA A 87 13.71 -7.61 -10.52
C ALA A 87 13.87 -8.38 -9.21
N LYS A 88 12.74 -8.80 -8.61
CA LYS A 88 12.77 -9.74 -7.48
C LYS A 88 13.33 -11.11 -7.93
N PRO A 89 13.97 -11.88 -7.02
CA PRO A 89 14.48 -13.21 -7.36
C PRO A 89 13.39 -14.12 -7.95
N GLY A 90 13.73 -14.86 -9.00
CA GLY A 90 12.82 -15.81 -9.65
C GLY A 90 11.84 -15.19 -10.66
N ILE A 91 11.76 -13.85 -10.77
CA ILE A 91 10.85 -13.18 -11.71
C ILE A 91 11.26 -13.36 -13.17
N PRO A 92 12.54 -13.14 -13.56
CA PRO A 92 12.97 -13.39 -14.94
C PRO A 92 12.72 -14.84 -15.38
N GLU A 93 13.01 -15.81 -14.50
CA GLU A 93 12.80 -17.23 -14.76
C GLU A 93 11.31 -17.57 -14.89
N LEU A 94 10.46 -16.96 -14.07
CA LEU A 94 9.01 -17.14 -14.15
C LEU A 94 8.45 -16.59 -15.47
N LEU A 95 8.88 -15.41 -15.91
CA LEU A 95 8.47 -14.82 -17.19
C LEU A 95 8.88 -15.71 -18.36
N ALA A 96 10.14 -16.17 -18.38
CA ALA A 96 10.64 -17.06 -19.42
C ALA A 96 9.82 -18.36 -19.51
N ARG A 97 9.50 -18.99 -18.37
CA ARG A 97 8.64 -20.19 -18.32
C ARG A 97 7.23 -19.95 -18.86
N ARG A 98 6.75 -18.71 -18.81
CA ARG A 98 5.43 -18.28 -19.30
C ARG A 98 5.47 -17.73 -20.73
N GLY A 99 6.63 -17.74 -21.38
CA GLY A 99 6.80 -17.26 -22.75
C GLY A 99 6.81 -15.73 -22.87
N PHE A 100 7.26 -15.03 -21.82
CA PHE A 100 7.48 -13.58 -21.82
C PHE A 100 8.94 -13.24 -21.70
N GLU A 101 9.32 -12.09 -22.26
CA GLU A 101 10.70 -11.62 -22.24
C GLU A 101 10.92 -10.70 -21.04
N PHE A 102 12.09 -10.79 -20.43
CA PHE A 102 12.52 -9.87 -19.39
C PHE A 102 13.75 -9.11 -19.88
N ILE A 103 13.67 -7.78 -19.85
CA ILE A 103 14.79 -6.89 -20.19
C ILE A 103 15.16 -6.07 -18.96
N LYS A 104 16.42 -6.20 -18.54
CA LYS A 104 16.98 -5.36 -17.47
C LYS A 104 17.47 -4.05 -18.06
N ILE A 105 16.89 -2.94 -17.61
CA ILE A 105 17.32 -1.59 -18.00
C ILE A 105 18.58 -1.24 -17.24
N ASP A 106 19.63 -0.86 -17.97
CA ASP A 106 20.88 -0.46 -17.35
C ASP A 106 20.74 0.85 -16.56
N ARG A 107 21.19 0.80 -15.32
CA ARG A 107 21.01 1.89 -14.36
C ARG A 107 21.97 3.03 -14.61
N ASP A 108 23.21 2.71 -14.99
CA ASP A 108 24.23 3.74 -15.21
C ASP A 108 23.89 4.56 -16.44
N SER A 109 23.32 3.93 -17.46
CA SER A 109 22.74 4.59 -18.64
C SER A 109 21.59 5.55 -18.28
N LEU A 110 20.69 5.14 -17.38
CA LEU A 110 19.63 6.04 -16.88
C LEU A 110 20.21 7.24 -16.10
N ILE A 111 21.22 7.00 -15.26
CA ILE A 111 21.88 8.07 -14.49
C ILE A 111 22.63 9.03 -15.41
N ALA A 112 23.23 8.55 -16.49
CA ALA A 112 23.90 9.40 -17.46
C ALA A 112 22.92 10.39 -18.13
N LEU A 113 21.68 9.95 -18.42
CA LEU A 113 20.63 10.78 -19.01
C LEU A 113 19.90 11.69 -17.99
N ARG A 114 19.84 11.25 -16.73
CA ARG A 114 19.18 11.95 -15.62
C ARG A 114 20.07 11.90 -14.37
N PRO A 115 21.15 12.70 -14.29
CA PRO A 115 22.09 12.67 -13.17
C PRO A 115 21.43 12.91 -11.81
N GLU A 116 20.35 13.69 -11.78
CA GLU A 116 19.54 13.96 -10.59
C GLU A 116 18.81 12.72 -10.05
N TRP A 117 18.75 11.63 -10.83
CA TRP A 117 18.23 10.35 -10.37
C TRP A 117 19.26 9.54 -9.58
N LYS A 118 20.54 9.92 -9.61
CA LYS A 118 21.62 9.18 -8.91
C LYS A 118 21.29 8.93 -7.44
N GLU A 119 20.90 9.96 -6.68
CA GLU A 119 20.59 9.81 -5.25
C GLU A 119 19.22 9.12 -5.02
N LYS A 120 18.26 9.33 -5.91
CA LYS A 120 16.94 8.67 -5.84
C LYS A 120 17.06 7.17 -6.10
N LEU A 121 17.86 6.78 -7.08
CA LEU A 121 18.17 5.40 -7.39
C LEU A 121 19.09 4.81 -6.32
N ARG A 122 20.01 5.59 -5.72
CA ARG A 122 20.89 5.10 -4.63
C ARG A 122 20.06 4.65 -3.43
N LYS A 123 18.99 5.40 -3.11
CA LYS A 123 17.98 5.01 -2.11
C LYS A 123 17.20 3.73 -2.48
N ASN A 124 17.10 3.40 -3.77
CA ASN A 124 16.52 2.15 -4.28
C ASN A 124 17.57 1.01 -4.43
N ASN A 125 18.86 1.28 -4.25
CA ASN A 125 19.99 0.37 -4.55
C ASN A 125 20.38 -0.54 -3.40
N ILE A 126 19.64 -0.49 -2.31
CA ILE A 126 19.64 -1.59 -1.38
C ILE A 126 18.54 -2.50 -1.93
N GLY A 127 18.96 -3.64 -2.50
CA GLY A 127 18.15 -4.53 -3.34
C GLY A 127 16.92 -5.13 -2.63
N PRO A 128 16.46 -6.34 -2.97
CA PRO A 128 15.27 -6.96 -2.34
C PRO A 128 15.36 -7.21 -0.82
N HIS A 129 16.38 -6.69 -0.13
CA HIS A 129 16.48 -6.59 1.33
C HIS A 129 16.42 -5.15 1.86
N SER A 130 15.99 -4.21 1.02
CA SER A 130 16.37 -2.79 0.93
C SER A 130 15.29 -1.87 0.35
N SER A 131 14.10 -2.40 0.04
CA SER A 131 12.94 -1.57 0.38
C SER A 131 13.06 -1.31 1.88
N LYS A 132 12.82 -0.08 2.30
CA LYS A 132 12.07 0.07 3.55
C LYS A 132 10.70 -0.62 3.36
N VAL A 133 10.64 -1.95 3.19
CA VAL A 133 10.12 -2.72 4.32
C VAL A 133 10.96 -2.12 5.44
N ARG A 134 10.36 -1.25 6.28
CA ARG A 134 10.64 -1.56 7.68
C ARG A 134 10.35 -3.04 7.69
N ARG A 135 11.38 -3.92 7.58
CA ARG A 135 11.25 -5.32 7.98
C ARG A 135 10.47 -5.10 9.24
N SER A 136 9.20 -5.48 9.19
CA SER A 136 8.36 -5.32 10.35
C SER A 136 9.28 -5.85 11.45
N ALA A 137 9.70 -5.02 12.41
CA ALA A 137 10.74 -5.47 13.34
C ALA A 137 10.33 -6.82 13.95
N ILE A 138 9.01 -6.98 13.99
CA ILE A 138 8.08 -8.11 13.94
C ILE A 138 8.47 -9.25 12.95
N PRO A 139 8.98 -10.38 13.48
CA PRO A 139 9.18 -11.63 12.77
C PRO A 139 7.94 -12.11 11.98
N PRO A 140 8.11 -12.88 10.87
CA PRO A 140 7.01 -13.43 10.07
C PRO A 140 5.97 -14.21 10.88
N GLU A 141 6.42 -15.01 11.84
CA GLU A 141 5.55 -15.79 12.74
C GLU A 141 4.59 -14.91 13.53
N ILE A 142 5.02 -13.71 13.93
CA ILE A 142 4.15 -12.75 14.62
C ILE A 142 3.15 -12.13 13.63
N ASN A 143 3.48 -11.98 12.35
CA ASN A 143 2.51 -11.50 11.36
C ASN A 143 1.41 -12.54 11.11
N ASP A 144 1.76 -13.82 11.01
CA ASP A 144 0.78 -14.91 10.89
C ASP A 144 -0.12 -15.00 12.13
N ALA A 145 0.47 -14.83 13.32
CA ALA A 145 -0.27 -14.80 14.57
C ALA A 145 -1.23 -13.61 14.65
N LYS A 146 -0.78 -12.42 14.25
CA LYS A 146 -1.62 -11.21 14.15
C LYS A 146 -2.77 -11.37 13.15
N LEU A 147 -2.53 -12.04 12.03
CA LEU A 147 -3.58 -12.34 11.06
C LEU A 147 -4.65 -13.26 11.67
N LYS A 148 -4.24 -14.32 12.39
CA LYS A 148 -5.17 -15.19 13.13
C LYS A 148 -5.97 -14.40 14.18
N ILE A 149 -5.33 -13.50 14.90
CA ILE A 149 -5.99 -12.61 15.86
C ILE A 149 -7.02 -11.71 15.17
N LEU A 150 -6.72 -11.12 14.00
CA LEU A 150 -7.71 -10.32 13.27
C LEU A 150 -8.92 -11.14 12.85
N HIS A 151 -8.73 -12.36 12.35
CA HIS A 151 -9.85 -13.25 12.02
C HIS A 151 -10.70 -13.56 13.25
N LYS A 152 -10.08 -13.90 14.38
CA LYS A 152 -10.80 -14.18 15.61
C LYS A 152 -11.52 -12.95 16.17
N LEU A 153 -10.88 -11.77 16.15
CA LEU A 153 -11.54 -10.50 16.48
C LEU A 153 -12.78 -10.29 15.61
N CYS A 154 -12.70 -10.57 14.31
CA CYS A 154 -13.83 -10.44 13.40
C CYS A 154 -14.99 -11.38 13.76
N GLU A 155 -14.69 -12.59 14.25
CA GLU A 155 -15.70 -13.55 14.71
C GLU A 155 -16.34 -13.06 16.02
N ASP A 156 -15.54 -12.75 17.03
CA ASP A 156 -16.01 -12.34 18.36
C ASP A 156 -16.77 -11.01 18.34
N LEU A 157 -16.41 -10.08 17.45
CA LEU A 157 -17.07 -8.78 17.32
C LEU A 157 -18.38 -8.83 16.52
N ARG A 158 -18.65 -9.91 15.77
CA ARG A 158 -19.76 -9.94 14.80
C ARG A 158 -21.13 -9.89 15.46
N ASP A 159 -21.27 -10.42 16.68
CA ASP A 159 -22.54 -10.39 17.41
C ASP A 159 -22.95 -8.97 17.80
N GLU A 160 -21.98 -8.13 18.18
CA GLU A 160 -22.22 -6.73 18.57
C GLU A 160 -22.12 -5.76 17.38
N PHE A 161 -21.30 -6.10 16.39
CA PHE A 161 -21.05 -5.32 15.19
C PHE A 161 -21.26 -6.18 13.93
N PRO A 162 -22.51 -6.42 13.50
CA PRO A 162 -22.79 -7.32 12.38
C PRO A 162 -22.12 -6.94 11.06
N ASP A 163 -21.87 -5.64 10.86
CA ASP A 163 -21.22 -5.08 9.66
C ASP A 163 -19.69 -5.09 9.73
N ILE A 164 -19.08 -5.68 10.75
CA ILE A 164 -17.63 -5.84 10.83
C ILE A 164 -17.16 -6.93 9.88
N GLU A 165 -16.18 -6.60 9.04
CA GLU A 165 -15.60 -7.53 8.09
C GLU A 165 -14.07 -7.46 8.06
N PHE A 166 -13.47 -8.59 7.70
CA PHE A 166 -12.05 -8.65 7.40
C PHE A 166 -11.81 -8.11 5.98
N ASN A 167 -10.84 -7.19 5.86
CA ASN A 167 -10.48 -6.57 4.61
C ASN A 167 -8.96 -6.62 4.40
N HIS A 168 -8.53 -7.08 3.24
CA HIS A 168 -7.15 -6.92 2.79
C HIS A 168 -7.05 -5.68 1.92
N SER A 169 -6.40 -4.64 2.41
CA SER A 169 -6.35 -3.36 1.69
C SER A 169 -5.49 -3.44 0.42
N PRO A 170 -5.69 -2.53 -0.55
CA PRO A 170 -4.82 -2.43 -1.75
C PRO A 170 -3.34 -2.17 -1.43
N GLU A 171 -3.05 -1.74 -0.20
CA GLU A 171 -1.71 -1.46 0.34
C GLU A 171 -1.10 -2.66 1.08
N SER A 172 -1.71 -3.84 0.93
CA SER A 172 -1.31 -5.08 1.58
C SER A 172 -1.33 -5.01 3.10
N ARG A 173 -2.39 -4.42 3.65
CA ARG A 173 -2.63 -4.42 5.11
C ARG A 173 -3.91 -5.18 5.42
N ASP A 174 -3.75 -6.21 6.23
CA ASP A 174 -4.86 -6.90 6.88
C ASP A 174 -5.45 -6.00 7.95
N ARG A 175 -6.77 -5.82 7.89
CA ARG A 175 -7.51 -4.92 8.77
C ARG A 175 -8.93 -5.44 8.94
N LEU A 176 -9.55 -5.07 10.06
CA LEU A 176 -11.00 -5.11 10.18
C LEU A 176 -11.54 -3.75 9.81
N ILE A 177 -12.67 -3.75 9.10
CA ILE A 177 -13.43 -2.54 8.81
C ILE A 177 -14.87 -2.74 9.26
N MET A 178 -15.46 -1.67 9.75
CA MET A 178 -16.88 -1.65 10.15
C MET A 178 -17.47 -0.36 9.59
N LEU A 179 -18.46 -0.51 8.73
CA LEU A 179 -19.16 0.62 8.14
C LEU A 179 -19.90 1.40 9.23
N TRP A 180 -19.77 2.73 9.22
CA TRP A 180 -20.52 3.60 10.12
C TRP A 180 -21.63 4.35 9.40
N ASP A 181 -21.29 5.02 8.30
CA ASP A 181 -22.25 5.72 7.44
C ASP A 181 -21.67 5.92 6.04
N ARG A 182 -22.39 5.49 5.00
CA ARG A 182 -21.98 5.59 3.59
C ARG A 182 -20.59 5.01 3.29
N ASN A 183 -19.55 5.86 3.30
CA ASN A 183 -18.15 5.47 3.05
C ASN A 183 -17.25 5.80 4.25
N ASP A 184 -17.83 6.01 5.43
CA ASP A 184 -17.11 6.32 6.66
C ASP A 184 -17.00 5.04 7.49
N TYR A 185 -15.77 4.72 7.92
CA TYR A 185 -15.46 3.43 8.50
C TYR A 185 -14.69 3.56 9.81
N PHE A 186 -15.02 2.66 10.72
CA PHE A 186 -14.08 2.22 11.74
C PHE A 186 -13.09 1.23 11.15
N LEU A 187 -11.83 1.33 11.56
CA LEU A 187 -10.78 0.40 11.14
C LEU A 187 -9.96 -0.06 12.33
N PHE A 188 -9.61 -1.34 12.33
CA PHE A 188 -8.80 -1.96 13.37
C PHE A 188 -7.68 -2.78 12.72
N ASP A 189 -6.43 -2.47 13.06
CA ASP A 189 -5.28 -3.21 12.55
C ASP A 189 -4.05 -3.10 13.47
N PHE A 190 -3.05 -3.93 13.19
CA PHE A 190 -1.77 -3.84 13.89
C PHE A 190 -0.89 -2.75 13.30
N SER A 191 -0.17 -2.03 14.16
CA SER A 191 0.78 -1.01 13.76
C SER A 191 1.97 -1.63 13.02
N THR A 192 2.35 -1.02 11.90
CA THR A 192 3.58 -1.36 11.17
C THR A 192 4.79 -0.58 11.67
N GLU A 193 4.62 0.26 12.70
CA GLU A 193 5.69 1.09 13.29
C GLU A 193 6.02 0.70 14.73
N VAL A 194 5.08 0.04 15.40
CA VAL A 194 5.11 -0.25 16.84
C VAL A 194 4.74 -1.72 16.98
N GLU A 195 5.70 -2.52 17.44
CA GLU A 195 5.61 -4.00 17.43
C GLU A 195 4.39 -4.54 18.18
N ASP A 196 4.12 -4.01 19.36
CA ASP A 196 2.98 -4.30 20.23
C ASP A 196 1.83 -3.28 20.07
N GLY A 197 1.84 -2.51 18.97
CA GLY A 197 0.84 -1.49 18.72
C GLY A 197 -0.39 -2.08 18.05
N PHE A 198 -1.55 -1.92 18.68
CA PHE A 198 -2.86 -2.09 18.05
C PHE A 198 -3.46 -0.72 17.74
N ARG A 199 -4.03 -0.56 16.56
CA ARG A 199 -4.58 0.71 16.09
C ARG A 199 -6.08 0.60 15.88
N CYS A 200 -6.81 1.50 16.51
CA CYS A 200 -8.22 1.77 16.22
C CYS A 200 -8.30 3.11 15.48
N ALA A 201 -9.09 3.18 14.42
CA ALA A 201 -9.19 4.40 13.62
C ALA A 201 -10.62 4.64 13.14
N PHE A 202 -10.93 5.91 12.89
CA PHE A 202 -12.11 6.32 12.13
C PHE A 202 -11.67 7.14 10.93
N VAL A 203 -12.18 6.78 9.75
CA VAL A 203 -11.80 7.39 8.47
C VAL A 203 -13.05 7.70 7.67
N VAL A 204 -13.14 8.95 7.22
CA VAL A 204 -14.19 9.44 6.32
C VAL A 204 -13.84 9.10 4.87
N ASP A 205 -14.80 8.71 4.05
CA ASP A 205 -14.64 8.34 2.63
C ASP A 205 -13.46 7.39 2.37
N LEU A 206 -13.38 6.26 3.08
CA LEU A 206 -12.25 5.32 3.02
C LEU A 206 -11.74 5.08 1.59
N ASP A 207 -10.41 5.12 1.42
CA ASP A 207 -9.72 4.93 0.15
C ASP A 207 -10.00 6.00 -0.95
N GLN A 208 -10.71 7.10 -0.63
CA GLN A 208 -10.81 8.31 -1.49
C GLN A 208 -9.79 9.39 -1.10
N GLU A 209 -8.63 9.41 -1.74
CA GLU A 209 -7.49 10.29 -1.40
C GLU A 209 -7.81 11.80 -1.42
N ASN A 210 -8.68 12.23 -2.35
CA ASN A 210 -9.01 13.64 -2.59
C ASN A 210 -10.37 14.08 -2.00
N SER A 211 -10.94 13.34 -1.04
CA SER A 211 -12.22 13.73 -0.41
C SER A 211 -12.10 15.08 0.32
N GLN A 212 -12.96 16.03 -0.07
CA GLN A 212 -13.13 17.31 0.63
C GLN A 212 -13.82 17.12 2.00
N ARG A 213 -14.80 16.21 2.10
CA ARG A 213 -15.49 15.87 3.36
C ARG A 213 -14.50 15.40 4.41
N ARG A 214 -13.57 14.53 4.00
CA ARG A 214 -12.48 14.05 4.84
C ARG A 214 -11.58 15.18 5.34
N GLN A 215 -11.23 16.14 4.48
CA GLN A 215 -10.40 17.29 4.85
C GLN A 215 -11.11 18.19 5.87
N ALA A 216 -12.35 18.56 5.59
CA ALA A 216 -13.16 19.39 6.48
C ALA A 216 -13.36 18.74 7.85
N PHE A 217 -13.65 17.43 7.89
CA PHE A 217 -13.81 16.69 9.14
C PHE A 217 -12.51 16.65 9.96
N GLN A 218 -11.38 16.41 9.30
CA GLN A 218 -10.08 16.43 9.93
C GLN A 218 -9.73 17.81 10.52
N GLU A 219 -9.94 18.87 9.76
CA GLU A 219 -9.69 20.25 10.22
C GLU A 219 -10.56 20.59 11.43
N THR A 220 -11.84 20.19 11.39
CA THR A 220 -12.77 20.32 12.52
C THR A 220 -12.24 19.61 13.77
N LEU A 221 -11.81 18.35 13.66
CA LEU A 221 -11.31 17.64 14.84
C LEU A 221 -9.95 18.17 15.31
N ARG A 222 -9.11 18.69 14.42
CA ARG A 222 -7.82 19.28 14.79
C ARG A 222 -8.01 20.54 15.62
N SER A 223 -8.98 21.38 15.29
CA SER A 223 -9.31 22.56 16.11
C SER A 223 -9.88 22.18 17.48
N LEU A 224 -10.31 20.92 17.66
CA LEU A 224 -10.88 20.34 18.88
C LEU A 224 -9.94 19.32 19.54
N SER A 225 -8.63 19.45 19.34
CA SER A 225 -7.66 18.42 19.77
C SER A 225 -7.70 18.08 21.27
N GLU A 226 -8.00 19.05 22.14
CA GLU A 226 -8.18 18.82 23.58
C GLU A 226 -9.42 17.97 23.87
N GLU A 227 -10.57 18.32 23.28
CA GLU A 227 -11.81 17.54 23.43
C GLU A 227 -11.67 16.12 22.87
N VAL A 228 -10.96 15.97 21.74
CA VAL A 228 -10.64 14.65 21.17
C VAL A 228 -9.77 13.86 22.15
N ALA A 229 -8.75 14.48 22.75
CA ALA A 229 -7.88 13.84 23.72
C ALA A 229 -8.66 13.37 24.97
N ASP A 230 -9.51 14.24 25.50
CA ASP A 230 -10.36 13.96 26.66
C ASP A 230 -11.35 12.84 26.37
N THR A 231 -12.04 12.94 25.23
CA THR A 231 -13.05 11.95 24.83
C THR A 231 -12.42 10.58 24.61
N LEU A 232 -11.30 10.51 23.87
CA LEU A 232 -10.61 9.24 23.61
C LEU A 232 -9.76 8.76 24.78
N GLY A 233 -9.49 9.61 25.77
CA GLY A 233 -8.71 9.30 26.96
C GLY A 233 -7.24 9.05 26.67
N CYS A 234 -6.67 9.72 25.68
CA CYS A 234 -5.24 9.68 25.37
C CYS A 234 -4.81 10.96 24.65
N PRO A 235 -3.55 11.40 24.80
CA PRO A 235 -3.10 12.66 24.24
C PRO A 235 -3.12 12.65 22.70
N VAL A 236 -3.51 13.78 22.10
CA VAL A 236 -3.34 14.01 20.66
C VAL A 236 -1.90 14.43 20.39
N LYS A 237 -1.20 13.70 19.51
CA LYS A 237 0.22 13.88 19.19
C LYS A 237 0.45 13.92 17.69
N ASP A 238 0.16 15.07 17.09
CA ASP A 238 0.40 15.31 15.67
C ASP A 238 1.88 15.67 15.41
N GLY A 239 2.39 15.37 14.21
CA GLY A 239 3.75 15.72 13.77
C GLY A 239 4.89 14.87 14.37
N ILE A 240 4.64 14.07 15.41
CA ILE A 240 5.65 13.22 16.06
C ILE A 240 5.54 11.77 15.56
N GLY A 241 6.66 11.15 15.17
CA GLY A 241 6.70 9.74 14.74
C GLY A 241 6.35 8.77 15.87
N ASN A 242 5.65 7.67 15.58
CA ASN A 242 5.19 6.73 16.62
C ASN A 242 6.35 6.16 17.46
N HIS A 243 7.52 5.93 16.86
CA HIS A 243 8.68 5.43 17.60
C HIS A 243 9.19 6.42 18.66
N ASN A 244 9.00 7.74 18.46
CA ASN A 244 9.43 8.74 19.44
C ASN A 244 8.45 8.76 20.62
N LEU A 245 7.16 8.67 20.34
CA LEU A 245 6.13 8.55 21.37
C LEU A 245 6.33 7.29 22.24
N VAL A 246 6.77 6.19 21.62
CA VAL A 246 7.20 4.99 22.35
C VAL A 246 8.41 5.27 23.24
N LYS A 247 9.44 5.96 22.74
CA LYS A 247 10.63 6.32 23.52
C LYS A 247 10.31 7.27 24.68
N GLU A 248 9.29 8.11 24.52
CA GLU A 248 8.74 8.97 25.57
C GLU A 248 7.89 8.19 26.60
N GLY A 249 7.71 6.88 26.41
CA GLY A 249 7.01 6.01 27.36
C GLY A 249 5.48 6.05 27.24
N LEU A 250 4.93 6.63 26.16
CA LEU A 250 3.48 6.67 25.98
C LEU A 250 2.92 5.27 25.73
N LYS A 251 1.88 4.91 26.50
CA LYS A 251 1.13 3.66 26.33
C LYS A 251 -0.01 3.78 25.32
N SER A 252 -0.51 4.98 25.09
CA SER A 252 -1.50 5.26 24.04
C SER A 252 -1.43 6.71 23.59
N TRP A 253 -1.86 6.97 22.36
CA TRP A 253 -1.94 8.31 21.80
C TRP A 253 -2.89 8.35 20.61
N THR A 254 -3.43 9.53 20.34
CA THR A 254 -4.26 9.81 19.15
C THR A 254 -3.49 10.65 18.14
N LYS A 255 -3.75 10.42 16.85
CA LYS A 255 -3.29 11.25 15.74
C LYS A 255 -4.46 11.67 14.87
N ILE A 256 -4.54 12.96 14.58
CA ILE A 256 -5.49 13.54 13.62
C ILE A 256 -4.75 13.65 12.29
N SER A 257 -4.55 12.48 11.68
CA SER A 257 -3.49 12.22 10.70
C SER A 257 -3.69 12.93 9.37
N ASN A 258 -2.67 13.68 8.91
CA ASN A 258 -2.59 14.26 7.56
C ASN A 258 -2.23 13.25 6.46
N HIS A 259 -2.08 11.98 6.80
CA HIS A 259 -1.76 10.93 5.82
C HIS A 259 -2.91 10.69 4.83
N ARG A 260 -2.68 9.98 3.73
CA ARG A 260 -3.69 9.75 2.66
C ARG A 260 -5.04 9.23 3.11
N ARG A 261 -5.13 8.55 4.26
CA ARG A 261 -6.37 8.01 4.86
C ARG A 261 -7.01 8.98 5.86
N LYS A 262 -6.70 10.29 5.79
CA LYS A 262 -6.92 11.33 6.81
C LYS A 262 -8.10 11.02 7.74
N GLY A 263 -7.82 10.95 9.03
CA GLY A 263 -8.76 10.45 10.03
C GLY A 263 -8.18 10.49 11.44
N VAL A 264 -8.93 9.94 12.38
CA VAL A 264 -8.53 9.84 13.78
C VAL A 264 -7.97 8.46 14.02
N HIS A 265 -6.72 8.37 14.46
CA HIS A 265 -6.05 7.10 14.74
C HIS A 265 -5.61 7.07 16.19
N CYS A 266 -6.21 6.19 16.98
CA CYS A 266 -5.73 5.87 18.31
C CYS A 266 -4.83 4.63 18.26
N ILE A 267 -3.64 4.74 18.84
CA ILE A 267 -2.71 3.61 18.97
C ILE A 267 -2.63 3.24 20.44
N TYR A 268 -2.77 1.95 20.72
CA TYR A 268 -2.64 1.33 22.04
C TYR A 268 -1.43 0.40 22.04
N ARG A 269 -0.53 0.57 23.00
CA ARG A 269 0.57 -0.35 23.29
C ARG A 269 0.05 -1.50 24.14
N LEU A 270 0.36 -2.72 23.73
CA LEU A 270 -0.05 -3.93 24.41
C LEU A 270 1.18 -4.78 24.79
N PRO A 271 2.07 -4.25 25.66
CA PRO A 271 3.29 -4.96 26.03
C PRO A 271 2.94 -6.23 26.82
N GLY A 272 3.62 -7.33 26.52
CA GLY A 272 3.43 -8.62 27.20
C GLY A 272 2.26 -9.46 26.69
N ILE A 273 1.62 -9.08 25.59
CA ILE A 273 0.71 -10.00 24.88
C ILE A 273 1.53 -11.08 24.18
N GLU A 274 1.21 -12.34 24.48
CA GLU A 274 1.67 -13.51 23.73
C GLU A 274 0.88 -13.63 22.43
N TRP A 275 1.42 -13.09 21.34
CA TRP A 275 0.71 -13.03 20.05
C TRP A 275 0.31 -14.40 19.49
N THR A 276 1.03 -15.47 19.87
CA THR A 276 0.70 -16.84 19.46
C THR A 276 -0.52 -17.41 20.17
N ASP A 277 -0.90 -16.87 21.33
CA ASP A 277 -2.17 -17.17 22.00
C ASP A 277 -3.25 -16.21 21.49
N SER A 278 -3.94 -16.62 20.42
CA SER A 278 -4.95 -15.78 19.78
C SER A 278 -6.11 -15.46 20.72
N ASP A 279 -6.54 -16.39 21.57
CA ASP A 279 -7.68 -16.18 22.47
C ASP A 279 -7.32 -15.17 23.57
N GLY A 280 -6.16 -15.33 24.19
CA GLY A 280 -5.62 -14.39 25.16
C GLY A 280 -5.43 -13.00 24.55
N ALA A 281 -4.84 -12.91 23.35
CA ALA A 281 -4.63 -11.65 22.66
C ALA A 281 -5.95 -10.94 22.34
N VAL A 282 -6.95 -11.66 21.82
CA VAL A 282 -8.28 -11.12 21.52
C VAL A 282 -8.95 -10.56 22.77
N LYS A 283 -8.95 -11.32 23.87
CA LYS A 283 -9.51 -10.87 25.15
C LYS A 283 -8.87 -9.56 25.66
N ASN A 284 -7.58 -9.37 25.40
CA ASN A 284 -6.88 -8.15 25.76
C ASN A 284 -7.14 -6.98 24.79
N ILE A 285 -7.46 -7.24 23.53
CA ILE A 285 -7.70 -6.20 22.51
C ILE A 285 -9.14 -5.67 22.55
N LEU A 286 -10.12 -6.56 22.72
CA LEU A 286 -11.56 -6.22 22.64
C LEU A 286 -11.96 -4.97 23.44
N PRO A 287 -11.55 -4.79 24.72
CA PRO A 287 -11.92 -3.59 25.49
C PRO A 287 -11.50 -2.27 24.83
N TYR A 288 -10.38 -2.26 24.10
CA TYR A 288 -9.91 -1.06 23.40
C TYR A 288 -10.74 -0.77 22.15
N ILE A 289 -11.24 -1.80 21.46
CA ILE A 289 -12.14 -1.65 20.31
C ILE A 289 -13.46 -1.05 20.78
N TYR A 290 -14.13 -1.68 21.75
CA TYR A 290 -15.42 -1.21 22.28
C TYR A 290 -15.34 0.23 22.78
N LYS A 291 -14.33 0.50 23.63
CA LYS A 291 -14.10 1.84 24.18
C LYS A 291 -13.83 2.87 23.08
N PHE A 292 -13.07 2.51 22.04
CA PHE A 292 -12.83 3.41 20.92
C PHE A 292 -14.10 3.69 20.12
N VAL A 293 -14.87 2.66 19.77
CA VAL A 293 -16.12 2.79 19.01
C VAL A 293 -17.11 3.67 19.76
N GLU A 294 -17.34 3.39 21.05
CA GLU A 294 -18.24 4.17 21.91
C GLU A 294 -17.84 5.66 21.96
N ARG A 295 -16.57 5.94 22.29
CA ARG A 295 -16.08 7.32 22.47
C ARG A 295 -16.02 8.08 21.16
N MET A 296 -15.56 7.43 20.10
CA MET A 296 -15.53 8.04 18.78
C MET A 296 -16.95 8.29 18.27
N ASN A 297 -17.90 7.38 18.50
CA ASN A 297 -19.31 7.62 18.19
C ASN A 297 -19.84 8.87 18.92
N SER A 298 -19.48 9.09 20.18
CA SER A 298 -19.84 10.32 20.90
C SER A 298 -19.34 11.59 20.18
N LEU A 299 -18.11 11.58 19.67
CA LEU A 299 -17.58 12.68 18.84
C LEU A 299 -18.35 12.82 17.52
N LEU A 300 -18.65 11.70 16.86
CA LEU A 300 -19.34 11.69 15.56
C LEU A 300 -20.79 12.18 15.65
N GLN A 301 -21.47 11.98 16.78
CA GLN A 301 -22.80 12.57 17.00
C GLN A 301 -22.75 14.10 17.10
N ARG A 302 -21.64 14.67 17.60
CA ARG A 302 -21.44 16.13 17.69
C ARG A 302 -20.90 16.74 16.41
N TYR A 303 -19.97 16.05 15.74
CA TYR A 303 -19.19 16.57 14.63
C TYR A 303 -19.34 15.73 13.36
N ARG A 304 -20.54 15.21 13.11
CA ARG A 304 -20.82 14.32 11.98
C ARG A 304 -20.23 14.89 10.68
N PRO A 305 -19.47 14.08 9.92
CA PRO A 305 -19.00 14.48 8.60
C PRO A 305 -20.21 14.85 7.72
N LYS A 306 -20.24 16.07 7.17
CA LYS A 306 -21.31 16.56 6.30
C LYS A 306 -21.06 16.25 4.83
#